data_AF-A0A7J3IZN2-F1
#
_entry.id   AF-A0A7J3IZN2-F1
#
_cell.length_a   1.000
_cell.length_b   1.000
_cell.length_c   1.000
_cell.angle_alpha   90.00
_cell.angle_beta   90.00
_cell.angle_gamma   90.00
#
_symmetry.space_group_name_H-M   'P 1'
#
loop_
_entity.id
_entity.type
_entity.pdbx_description
1 polymer ?
#
loop_
_entity_poly.entity_id
_entity_poly.type
_entity_poly.pdbx_seq_one_letter_code
_entity_poly.pdbx_strand_id
1 'polypeptide(L)'
;MELSINIDSRSNIEILLRLFIASLRSLNWSVVRREIGIVNFFRTVLRLHISPSYKSLGDIRRRIFLLGCMAFMDRYNFDINRLRRCVIHFVTPDLNIVPFCAYNNVYRTKVEKKYAEATTSRLY
;
A
#
# COMPACT_ATOMS: atom_id res chain seq x y z
N MET A 1 6.97 3.52 26.51
CA MET A 1 7.40 2.12 26.27
C MET A 1 8.07 2.12 24.91
N GLU A 2 9.37 2.38 24.92
CA GLU A 2 10.21 2.42 23.72
C GLU A 2 10.23 1.03 23.08
N LEU A 3 9.73 0.91 21.85
CA LEU A 3 9.92 -0.27 21.03
C LEU A 3 11.29 -0.16 20.36
N SER A 4 12.36 -0.32 21.14
CA SER A 4 13.66 -0.70 20.61
C SER A 4 13.58 -2.16 20.20
N ILE A 5 13.02 -2.40 19.01
CA ILE A 5 13.10 -3.71 18.37
C ILE A 5 14.58 -3.91 18.02
N ASN A 6 15.31 -4.60 18.90
CA ASN A 6 16.63 -5.12 18.62
C ASN A 6 16.45 -6.30 17.65
N ILE A 7 16.42 -5.98 16.36
CA ILE A 7 16.19 -6.97 15.31
C ILE A 7 17.53 -7.66 15.04
N ASP A 8 17.71 -8.85 15.60
CA ASP A 8 18.84 -9.74 15.34
C ASP A 8 18.99 -9.97 13.83
N SER A 9 20.13 -9.58 13.25
CA SER A 9 20.34 -9.53 11.81
C SER A 9 20.29 -10.90 11.13
N ARG A 10 20.52 -12.00 11.87
CA ARG A 10 20.33 -13.38 11.37
C ARG A 10 18.86 -13.72 11.11
N SER A 11 17.95 -13.23 11.95
CA SER A 11 16.50 -13.46 11.79
C SER A 11 15.92 -12.72 10.57
N ASN A 12 16.51 -11.58 10.20
CA ASN A 12 16.03 -10.76 9.09
C ASN A 12 16.16 -11.44 7.73
N ILE A 13 17.30 -12.06 7.45
CA ILE A 13 17.53 -12.74 6.17
C ILE A 13 16.58 -13.93 6.04
N GLU A 14 16.37 -14.67 7.14
CA GLU A 14 15.40 -15.76 7.17
C GLU A 14 13.98 -15.26 6.90
N ILE A 15 13.56 -14.20 7.57
CA ILE A 15 12.24 -13.59 7.36
C ILE A 15 12.09 -13.11 5.92
N LEU A 16 13.07 -12.39 5.38
CA LEU A 16 13.06 -11.90 4.01
C LEU A 16 13.00 -13.04 3.00
N LEU A 17 13.76 -14.11 3.23
CA LEU A 17 13.73 -15.31 2.38
C LEU A 17 12.36 -15.99 2.45
N ARG A 18 11.77 -16.13 3.64
CA ARG A 18 10.44 -16.71 3.81
C ARG A 18 9.37 -15.87 3.13
N LEU A 19 9.43 -14.53 3.23
CA LEU A 19 8.54 -13.61 2.53
C LEU A 19 8.72 -13.69 1.02
N PHE A 20 9.95 -13.81 0.53
CA PHE A 20 10.25 -13.97 -0.89
C PHE A 20 9.70 -15.30 -1.43
N ILE A 21 9.89 -16.41 -0.70
CA ILE A 21 9.32 -17.71 -1.10
C ILE A 21 7.79 -17.68 -1.03
N ALA A 22 7.21 -17.07 0.01
CA ALA A 22 5.76 -16.93 0.15
C ALA A 22 5.15 -16.11 -0.99
N SER A 23 5.80 -15.01 -1.39
CA SER A 23 5.35 -14.18 -2.52
C SER A 23 5.41 -14.95 -3.84
N LEU A 24 6.47 -15.70 -4.10
CA LEU A 24 6.57 -16.58 -5.27
C LEU A 24 5.50 -17.68 -5.27
N ARG A 25 5.16 -18.24 -4.11
CA ARG A 25 4.10 -19.26 -3.98
C ARG A 25 2.70 -18.68 -4.13
N SER A 26 2.50 -17.41 -3.78
CA SER A 26 1.19 -16.74 -3.89
C SER A 26 0.77 -16.46 -5.35
N LEU A 27 1.72 -16.47 -6.28
CA LEU A 27 1.47 -16.25 -7.70
C LEU A 27 0.84 -17.49 -8.35
N ASN A 28 -0.25 -17.30 -9.07
CA ASN A 28 -0.79 -18.34 -9.94
C ASN A 28 0.09 -18.48 -11.20
N TRP A 29 1.06 -19.38 -11.14
CA TRP A 29 2.02 -19.63 -12.21
C TRP A 29 1.40 -20.04 -13.54
N SER A 30 0.19 -20.63 -13.53
CA SER A 30 -0.55 -20.95 -14.75
C SER A 30 -0.99 -19.68 -15.48
N VAL A 31 -1.57 -18.73 -14.73
CA VAL A 31 -2.00 -17.42 -15.27
C VAL A 31 -0.79 -16.59 -15.71
N VAL A 32 0.28 -16.54 -14.90
CA VAL A 32 1.50 -15.80 -15.26
C VAL A 32 2.10 -16.32 -16.58
N ARG A 33 2.16 -17.64 -16.75
CA ARG A 33 2.67 -18.26 -17.98
C ARG A 33 1.80 -17.91 -19.19
N ARG A 34 0.46 -17.92 -19.03
CA ARG A 34 -0.50 -17.69 -20.12
C ARG A 34 -0.59 -16.23 -20.56
N GLU A 35 -0.67 -15.29 -19.60
CA GLU A 35 -0.98 -13.87 -19.91
C GLU A 35 0.27 -12.99 -20.10
N ILE A 36 1.33 -13.26 -19.32
CA ILE A 36 2.54 -12.41 -19.27
C ILE A 36 3.73 -13.09 -19.96
N GLY A 37 3.88 -14.41 -19.77
CA GLY A 37 5.03 -15.19 -20.19
C GLY A 37 6.19 -15.11 -19.19
N ILE A 38 6.82 -16.26 -18.91
CA ILE A 38 7.84 -16.40 -17.84
C ILE A 38 9.04 -15.47 -18.08
N VAL A 39 9.54 -15.39 -19.31
CA VAL A 39 10.70 -14.56 -19.66
C VAL A 39 10.41 -13.07 -19.45
N ASN A 40 9.24 -12.60 -19.89
CA ASN A 40 8.84 -11.21 -19.72
C ASN A 40 8.60 -10.87 -18.24
N PHE A 41 8.04 -11.80 -17.47
CA PHE A 41 7.86 -11.64 -16.04
C PHE A 41 9.21 -11.38 -15.34
N PHE A 42 10.19 -12.29 -15.50
CA PHE A 42 11.50 -12.11 -14.87
C PHE A 42 12.25 -10.88 -15.38
N ARG A 43 12.16 -10.58 -16.69
CA ARG A 43 12.77 -9.38 -17.28
C ARG A 43 12.20 -8.09 -16.68
N THR A 44 10.89 -8.06 -16.40
CA THR A 44 10.25 -6.88 -15.78
C THR A 44 10.51 -6.81 -14.29
N VAL A 45 10.46 -7.93 -13.56
CA VAL A 45 10.82 -7.97 -12.13
C VAL A 45 12.24 -7.48 -11.90
N LEU A 46 13.19 -7.97 -12.71
CA LEU A 46 14.59 -7.54 -12.64
C LEU A 46 14.75 -6.05 -12.96
N ARG A 47 14.09 -5.55 -14.02
CA ARG A 47 14.11 -4.12 -14.37
C ARG A 47 13.48 -3.24 -13.29
N LEU A 48 12.45 -3.72 -12.59
CA LEU A 48 11.81 -2.99 -11.50
C LEU A 48 12.76 -2.81 -10.30
N HIS A 49 13.56 -3.83 -9.98
CA HIS A 49 14.52 -3.77 -8.86
C HIS A 49 15.82 -3.02 -9.21
N ILE A 50 16.31 -3.12 -10.45
CA ILE A 50 17.51 -2.40 -10.88
C ILE A 50 17.21 -0.91 -11.14
N SER A 51 16.04 -0.59 -11.67
CA SER A 51 15.67 0.78 -12.06
C SER A 51 14.18 1.02 -11.81
N PRO A 52 13.79 1.29 -10.54
CA PRO A 52 12.40 1.54 -10.18
C PRO A 52 11.92 2.84 -10.85
N SER A 53 11.21 2.71 -11.96
CA SER A 53 10.65 3.82 -12.72
C SER A 53 9.26 3.45 -13.21
N TYR A 54 8.42 4.46 -13.47
CA TYR A 54 7.09 4.19 -14.01
C TYR A 54 7.14 3.42 -15.35
N LYS A 55 8.17 3.68 -16.17
CA LYS A 55 8.40 3.00 -17.45
C LYS A 55 8.74 1.52 -17.28
N SER A 56 9.52 1.14 -16.26
CA SER A 56 9.92 -0.26 -16.05
C SER A 56 8.73 -1.15 -15.70
N LEU A 57 7.64 -0.60 -15.16
CA LEU A 57 6.41 -1.35 -14.88
C LEU A 57 5.43 -1.39 -16.07
N GLY A 58 5.65 -0.59 -17.12
CA GLY A 58 4.68 -0.39 -18.20
C GLY A 58 4.30 -1.67 -18.96
N ASP A 59 5.27 -2.56 -19.19
CA ASP A 59 5.07 -3.81 -19.95
C ASP A 59 4.07 -4.76 -19.28
N ILE A 60 4.11 -4.86 -17.95
CA ILE A 60 3.18 -5.67 -17.15
C ILE A 60 1.88 -4.90 -16.89
N ARG A 61 1.97 -3.62 -16.53
CA ARG A 61 0.79 -2.81 -16.17
C ARG A 61 -0.24 -2.76 -17.30
N ARG A 62 0.18 -2.70 -18.56
CA ARG A 62 -0.73 -2.72 -19.72
C ARG A 62 -1.51 -4.04 -19.88
N ARG A 63 -1.05 -5.12 -19.25
CA ARG A 63 -1.67 -6.46 -19.30
C ARG A 63 -2.49 -6.79 -18.06
N ILE A 64 -2.38 -5.99 -16.99
CA ILE A 64 -3.06 -6.21 -15.73
C ILE A 64 -3.98 -5.02 -15.46
N PHE A 65 -5.29 -5.29 -15.48
CA PHE A 65 -6.31 -4.32 -15.10
C PHE A 65 -6.99 -4.81 -13.82
N LEU A 66 -6.89 -4.04 -12.75
CA LEU A 66 -7.59 -4.31 -11.48
C LEU A 66 -8.82 -3.40 -11.41
N LEU A 67 -10.01 -3.99 -11.41
CA LEU A 67 -11.25 -3.28 -11.11
C LEU A 67 -11.64 -3.57 -9.67
N GLY A 68 -11.52 -2.56 -8.81
CA GLY A 68 -12.02 -2.61 -7.43
C GLY A 68 -13.29 -1.78 -7.30
N CYS A 69 -14.39 -2.38 -6.86
CA CYS A 69 -15.60 -1.67 -6.50
C CYS A 69 -15.81 -1.77 -4.99
N MET A 70 -15.96 -0.63 -4.32
CA MET A 70 -16.28 -0.56 -2.89
C MET A 70 -17.25 0.59 -2.64
N ALA A 71 -18.27 0.35 -1.82
CA ALA A 71 -19.20 1.39 -1.40
C ALA A 71 -18.63 2.16 -0.21
N PHE A 72 -18.22 3.41 -0.36
CA PHE A 72 -17.77 4.20 0.78
C PHE A 72 -18.94 4.53 1.72
N MET A 73 -18.68 4.57 3.03
CA MET A 73 -19.68 4.97 4.02
C MET A 73 -19.70 6.49 4.16
N ASP A 74 -20.89 7.04 4.32
CA ASP A 74 -21.17 8.42 4.72
C ASP A 74 -21.61 8.48 6.19
N ARG A 75 -22.12 9.63 6.64
CA ARG A 75 -22.60 9.82 8.02
C ARG A 75 -23.90 9.08 8.34
N TYR A 76 -24.74 8.77 7.35
CA TYR A 76 -26.05 8.14 7.54
C TYR A 76 -25.99 6.61 7.49
N ASN A 77 -24.98 6.03 6.85
CA ASN A 77 -24.78 4.57 6.73
C ASN A 77 -23.49 4.08 7.41
N PHE A 78 -23.02 4.80 8.42
CA PHE A 78 -21.76 4.52 9.09
C PHE A 78 -21.83 3.28 9.99
N ASP A 79 -21.20 2.17 9.58
CA ASP A 79 -21.12 0.93 10.36
C ASP A 79 -19.70 0.68 10.90
N ILE A 80 -19.59 0.63 12.24
CA ILE A 80 -18.34 0.38 12.96
C ILE A 80 -17.81 -1.04 12.70
N ASN A 81 -18.68 -2.05 12.55
CA ASN A 81 -18.26 -3.43 12.28
C ASN A 81 -17.64 -3.57 10.90
N ARG A 82 -18.15 -2.81 9.93
CA ARG A 82 -17.54 -2.67 8.61
C ARG A 82 -16.23 -1.89 8.66
N LEU A 83 -16.16 -0.85 9.47
CA LEU A 83 -14.95 -0.05 9.67
C LEU A 83 -13.77 -0.87 10.20
N ARG A 84 -14.02 -1.78 11.17
CA ARG A 84 -13.01 -2.66 11.77
C ARG A 84 -12.35 -3.62 10.77
N ARG A 85 -12.98 -3.84 9.60
CA ARG A 85 -12.51 -4.72 8.53
C ARG A 85 -12.09 -3.94 7.28
N CYS A 86 -11.91 -2.63 7.40
CA CYS A 86 -11.50 -1.79 6.28
C CYS A 86 -10.09 -2.17 5.82
N VAL A 87 -9.83 -2.12 4.52
CA VAL A 87 -8.50 -2.41 3.93
C VAL A 87 -7.72 -1.13 3.65
N ILE A 88 -8.41 0.01 3.53
CA ILE A 88 -7.81 1.30 3.16
C ILE A 88 -7.69 2.18 4.39
N HIS A 89 -6.48 2.63 4.67
CA HIS A 89 -6.15 3.43 5.84
C HIS A 89 -5.32 4.65 5.44
N PHE A 90 -5.55 5.76 6.13
CA PHE A 90 -4.69 6.94 6.07
C PHE A 90 -3.80 6.98 7.30
N VAL A 91 -2.57 7.43 7.09
CA VAL A 91 -1.64 7.76 8.17
C VAL A 91 -1.67 9.28 8.33
N THR A 92 -2.12 9.75 9.49
CA THR A 92 -2.08 11.19 9.82
C THR A 92 -0.64 11.62 10.17
N PRO A 93 -0.30 12.92 10.15
CA PRO A 93 1.03 13.36 10.59
C PRO A 93 1.36 13.04 12.05
N ASP A 94 0.36 12.86 12.92
CA ASP A 94 0.51 12.33 14.30
C ASP A 94 0.83 10.82 14.35
N LEU A 95 1.10 10.17 13.20
CA LEU A 95 1.34 8.73 13.06
C LEU A 95 0.14 7.82 13.43
N ASN A 96 -1.06 8.38 13.58
CA ASN A 96 -2.27 7.57 13.74
C ASN A 96 -2.69 6.92 12.42
N ILE A 97 -3.01 5.62 12.46
CA ILE A 97 -3.57 4.86 11.34
C ILE A 97 -5.09 4.88 11.45
N VAL A 98 -5.77 5.51 10.51
CA VAL A 98 -7.22 5.73 10.54
C VAL A 98 -7.87 5.11 9.29
N PRO A 99 -8.90 4.25 9.42
CA PRO A 99 -9.64 3.73 8.27
C PRO A 99 -10.22 4.84 7.39
N PHE A 100 -10.26 4.64 6.07
CA PHE A 100 -10.66 5.65 5.08
C PHE A 100 -11.99 6.35 5.42
N CYS A 101 -13.03 5.56 5.69
CA CYS A 101 -14.36 6.11 5.96
C CYS A 101 -14.42 6.88 7.29
N ALA A 102 -13.67 6.44 8.32
CA ALA A 102 -13.58 7.15 9.60
C ALA A 102 -12.82 8.46 9.42
N TYR A 103 -11.72 8.45 8.66
CA TYR A 103 -10.99 9.66 8.34
C TYR A 103 -11.92 10.68 7.70
N ASN A 104 -12.58 10.34 6.59
CA ASN A 104 -13.42 11.27 5.85
C ASN A 104 -14.63 11.81 6.62
N ASN A 105 -15.31 10.97 7.40
CA ASN A 105 -16.55 11.38 8.07
C ASN A 105 -16.32 12.05 9.44
N VAL A 106 -15.24 11.68 10.16
CA VAL A 106 -15.04 12.03 11.58
C VAL A 106 -13.77 12.85 11.82
N TYR A 107 -12.63 12.41 11.29
CA TYR A 107 -11.32 12.96 11.70
C TYR A 107 -10.78 14.03 10.76
N ARG A 108 -11.17 14.03 9.48
CA ARG A 108 -10.59 14.84 8.41
C ARG A 108 -10.53 16.32 8.76
N THR A 109 -11.66 16.93 9.11
CA THR A 109 -11.71 18.37 9.41
C THR A 109 -10.82 18.74 10.59
N LYS A 110 -10.73 17.88 11.62
CA LYS A 110 -9.86 18.13 12.78
C LYS A 110 -8.38 18.01 12.40
N VAL A 111 -8.02 17.00 11.64
CA VAL A 111 -6.64 16.77 11.16
C VAL A 111 -6.22 17.90 10.22
N GLU A 112 -7.01 18.19 9.20
CA GLU A 112 -6.73 19.27 8.25
C GLU A 112 -6.63 20.62 8.96
N LYS A 113 -7.51 20.94 9.91
CA LYS A 113 -7.38 22.20 10.67
C LYS A 113 -6.14 22.24 11.57
N LYS A 114 -5.73 21.11 12.14
CA LYS A 114 -4.54 21.02 13.00
C LYS A 114 -3.24 21.20 12.22
N TYR A 115 -3.20 20.69 10.98
CA TYR A 115 -2.02 20.72 10.11
C TYR A 115 -2.13 21.64 8.92
N ALA A 116 -3.19 22.45 8.86
CA ALA A 116 -3.25 23.58 7.96
C ALA A 116 -2.17 24.56 8.43
N GLU A 117 -0.97 24.45 7.84
CA GLU A 117 0.00 25.52 7.90
C GLU A 117 -0.70 26.80 7.45
N ALA A 118 -0.52 27.90 8.20
CA ALA A 118 -0.75 29.20 7.62
C ALA A 118 0.19 29.30 6.42
N THR A 119 -0.34 29.23 5.20
CA THR A 119 0.41 29.50 3.98
C THR A 119 0.76 30.99 4.00
N THR A 120 1.74 31.36 4.81
CA THR A 120 2.30 32.70 4.89
C THR A 120 3.82 32.56 4.88
N SER A 121 4.42 33.15 3.84
CA SER A 121 5.83 33.52 3.72
C SER A 121 6.91 32.44 3.59
N ARG A 122 6.79 31.47 2.66
CA ARG A 122 8.00 30.73 2.22
C ARG A 122 8.04 30.30 0.75
N LEU A 123 7.52 31.17 -0.11
CA LEU A 123 7.80 31.13 -1.55
C LEU A 123 8.06 32.55 -2.07
N TYR A 124 9.21 33.10 -1.69
CA TYR A 124 10.06 34.00 -2.49
C TYR A 124 11.51 33.74 -2.08
#